data_AF-A0A150PGU9-F1
#
_entry.id   AF-A0A150PGU9-F1
#
_cell.length_a   1.000
_cell.length_b   1.000
_cell.length_c   1.000
_cell.angle_alpha   90.00
_cell.angle_beta   90.00
_cell.angle_gamma   90.00
#
_symmetry.space_group_name_H-M   'P 1'
#
loop_
_entity.id
_entity.type
_entity.pdbx_description
1 polymer ?
#
loop_
_entity_poly.entity_id
_entity_poly.type
_entity_poly.pdbx_seq_one_letter_code
_entity_poly.pdbx_strand_id
1 'polypeptide(L)'
;MSTARPFATEFPTRLPRAVKTAGVLFGMGIGGLVDGILFHQVLQWHHMICFSCHPGATIEDVRKNIFADGLFSVVALSLTVAGVSKLWSALRAGGDPLPGRILPGAAAVGFGVFNLVEGVIDHHLLQIHHVRPGPYQTAWDLVFLAFGALLVLGGLRLMREAPRGAPIRPSAR
;
A
#
# COMPACT_ATOMS: atom_id res chain seq x y z
N MET A 1 23.12 38.36 -35.59
CA MET A 1 21.89 38.12 -34.79
C MET A 1 21.82 36.63 -34.48
N SER A 2 22.20 36.22 -33.28
CA SER A 2 22.23 34.81 -32.85
C SER A 2 21.08 34.57 -31.88
N THR A 3 20.09 33.78 -32.30
CA THR A 3 19.01 33.31 -31.44
C THR A 3 19.47 32.05 -30.72
N ALA A 4 20.22 32.22 -29.61
CA ALA A 4 20.51 31.11 -28.72
C ALA A 4 19.19 30.67 -28.05
N ARG A 5 18.72 29.47 -28.38
CA ARG A 5 17.62 28.82 -27.64
C ARG A 5 18.12 28.55 -26.22
N PRO A 6 17.35 28.90 -25.16
CA PRO A 6 17.76 28.56 -23.81
C PRO A 6 17.83 27.04 -23.69
N PHE A 7 18.95 26.53 -23.15
CA PHE A 7 19.09 25.15 -22.73
C PHE A 7 17.98 24.86 -21.71
N ALA A 8 16.91 24.19 -22.15
CA ALA A 8 15.98 23.57 -21.24
C ALA A 8 16.72 22.41 -20.58
N THR A 9 17.21 22.63 -19.36
CA THR A 9 17.66 21.55 -18.49
C THR A 9 16.44 20.71 -18.12
N GLU A 10 16.21 19.62 -18.85
CA GLU A 10 15.28 18.58 -18.42
C GLU A 10 15.82 17.97 -17.13
N PHE A 11 15.30 18.41 -15.99
CA PHE A 11 15.57 17.77 -14.72
C PHE A 11 15.05 16.32 -14.77
N PRO A 12 15.86 15.32 -14.38
CA PRO A 12 15.46 13.93 -14.47
C PRO A 12 14.25 13.65 -13.58
N THR A 13 13.08 13.47 -14.20
CA THR A 13 11.80 13.12 -13.56
C THR A 13 11.77 11.72 -12.91
N ARG A 14 12.93 11.03 -12.85
CA ARG A 14 13.05 9.65 -12.39
C ARG A 14 12.95 9.51 -10.87
N LEU A 15 13.49 10.46 -10.09
CA LEU A 15 13.50 10.38 -8.63
C LEU A 15 12.09 10.44 -8.01
N PRO A 16 11.20 11.37 -8.40
CA PRO A 16 9.83 11.42 -7.89
C PRO A 16 9.03 10.14 -8.16
N ARG A 17 9.24 9.52 -9.33
CA ARG A 17 8.58 8.24 -9.68
C ARG A 17 9.14 7.09 -8.86
N ALA A 18 10.45 7.01 -8.69
CA ALA A 18 11.10 5.95 -7.92
C ALA A 18 10.62 5.93 -6.45
N VAL A 19 10.56 7.10 -5.80
CA VAL A 19 10.08 7.22 -4.40
C VAL A 19 8.60 6.87 -4.28
N LYS A 20 7.76 7.30 -5.23
CA LYS A 20 6.34 6.92 -5.24
C LYS A 20 6.17 5.42 -5.40
N THR A 21 6.88 4.78 -6.34
CA THR A 21 6.80 3.32 -6.49
C THR A 21 7.33 2.59 -5.25
N ALA A 22 8.42 3.08 -4.65
CA ALA A 22 8.95 2.52 -3.42
C ALA A 22 7.91 2.58 -2.28
N GLY A 23 7.25 3.73 -2.11
CA GLY A 23 6.17 3.91 -1.15
C GLY A 23 4.99 2.97 -1.41
N VAL A 24 4.52 2.83 -2.65
CA VAL A 24 3.42 1.92 -3.00
C VAL A 24 3.76 0.46 -2.68
N LEU A 25 4.95 -0.01 -3.09
CA LEU A 25 5.38 -1.39 -2.78
C LEU A 25 5.48 -1.63 -1.28
N PHE A 26 6.09 -0.69 -0.56
CA PHE A 26 6.18 -0.73 0.89
C PHE A 26 4.79 -0.76 1.53
N GLY A 27 3.88 0.10 1.08
CA GLY A 27 2.51 0.18 1.56
C GLY A 27 1.71 -1.10 1.34
N MET A 28 1.82 -1.71 0.16
CA MET A 28 1.17 -3.00 -0.13
C MET A 28 1.70 -4.10 0.80
N GLY A 29 3.02 -4.17 0.98
CA GLY A 29 3.65 -5.15 1.86
C GLY A 29 3.26 -4.97 3.33
N ILE A 30 3.29 -3.74 3.83
CA ILE A 30 2.83 -3.43 5.20
C ILE A 30 1.34 -3.70 5.36
N GLY A 31 0.51 -3.38 4.37
CA GLY A 31 -0.92 -3.70 4.38
C GLY A 31 -1.16 -5.20 4.57
N GLY A 32 -0.51 -6.03 3.75
CA GLY A 32 -0.60 -7.48 3.87
C GLY A 32 -0.04 -8.02 5.19
N LEU A 33 1.06 -7.47 5.71
CA LEU A 33 1.57 -7.88 7.02
C LEU A 33 0.63 -7.50 8.17
N VAL A 34 0.05 -6.30 8.14
CA VAL A 34 -0.93 -5.87 9.14
C VAL A 34 -2.15 -6.78 9.10
N ASP A 35 -2.62 -7.11 7.89
CA ASP A 35 -3.75 -8.00 7.69
C ASP A 35 -3.47 -9.43 8.23
N GLY A 36 -2.36 -10.03 7.82
CA GLY A 36 -1.95 -11.35 8.29
C GLY A 36 -1.66 -11.41 9.80
N ILE A 37 -1.06 -10.38 10.38
CA ILE A 37 -0.79 -10.35 11.83
C ILE A 37 -2.09 -10.13 12.60
N LEU A 38 -2.86 -9.08 12.26
CA LEU A 38 -4.03 -8.71 13.05
C LEU A 38 -5.19 -9.65 12.82
N PHE A 39 -5.56 -9.93 11.56
CA PHE A 39 -6.75 -10.70 11.26
C PHE A 39 -6.49 -12.21 11.20
N HIS A 40 -5.35 -12.67 10.66
CA HIS A 40 -5.09 -14.12 10.62
C HIS A 40 -4.56 -14.67 11.94
N GLN A 41 -3.68 -13.94 12.62
CA GLN A 41 -2.95 -14.49 13.77
C GLN A 41 -3.51 -14.04 15.13
N VAL A 42 -3.74 -12.74 15.32
CA VAL A 42 -4.20 -12.20 16.62
C VAL A 42 -5.68 -12.41 16.80
N LEU A 43 -6.49 -11.92 15.86
CA LEU A 43 -7.95 -12.01 15.93
C LEU A 43 -8.46 -13.36 15.42
N GLN A 44 -7.69 -14.02 14.55
CA GLN A 44 -8.03 -15.30 13.94
C GLN A 44 -9.40 -15.28 13.27
N TRP A 45 -9.77 -14.14 12.67
CA TRP A 45 -11.06 -13.99 12.03
C TRP A 45 -11.11 -14.75 10.71
N HIS A 46 -10.01 -14.76 9.96
CA HIS A 46 -9.89 -15.49 8.70
C HIS A 46 -8.46 -15.94 8.46
N HIS A 47 -8.26 -16.77 7.45
CA HIS A 47 -6.96 -17.22 6.97
C HIS A 47 -6.90 -17.00 5.45
N MET A 48 -5.70 -16.97 4.87
CA MET A 48 -5.51 -16.77 3.42
C MET A 48 -6.28 -17.80 2.58
N ILE A 49 -6.36 -19.04 3.07
CA ILE A 49 -7.21 -20.09 2.51
C ILE A 49 -7.86 -20.76 3.70
N CYS A 50 -9.19 -20.86 3.71
CA CYS A 50 -9.87 -21.47 4.83
C CYS A 50 -10.08 -22.98 4.70
N PHE A 51 -9.07 -23.76 5.10
CA PHE A 51 -9.20 -25.22 5.19
C PHE A 51 -9.98 -25.65 6.43
N SER A 52 -9.94 -24.88 7.51
CA SER A 52 -10.60 -25.23 8.78
C SER A 52 -12.00 -24.60 8.96
N CYS A 53 -12.59 -24.00 7.92
CA CYS A 53 -13.91 -23.35 7.99
C CYS A 53 -15.10 -24.33 7.92
N HIS A 54 -15.01 -25.49 8.56
CA HIS A 54 -16.09 -26.47 8.57
C HIS A 54 -16.21 -27.17 9.93
N PRO A 55 -17.40 -27.71 10.27
CA PRO A 55 -17.57 -28.54 11.45
C PRO A 55 -16.61 -29.74 11.41
N GLY A 56 -15.96 -30.03 12.54
CA GLY A 56 -15.02 -31.15 12.64
C GLY A 56 -13.64 -30.90 12.02
N ALA A 57 -13.27 -29.64 11.76
CA ALA A 57 -11.92 -29.28 11.33
C ALA A 57 -10.85 -29.91 12.23
N THR A 58 -9.80 -30.42 11.58
CA THR A 58 -8.72 -31.15 12.24
C THR A 58 -7.52 -30.25 12.52
N ILE A 59 -6.58 -30.74 13.32
CA ILE A 59 -5.27 -30.09 13.49
C ILE A 59 -4.50 -30.01 12.17
N GLU A 60 -4.73 -30.95 11.24
CA GLU A 60 -4.09 -30.90 9.92
C GLU A 60 -4.61 -29.72 9.09
N ASP A 61 -5.90 -29.42 9.17
CA ASP A 61 -6.51 -28.28 8.45
C ASP A 61 -5.97 -26.95 8.99
N VAL A 62 -5.82 -26.84 10.31
CA VAL A 62 -5.17 -25.67 10.94
C VAL A 62 -3.71 -25.53 10.48
N ARG A 63 -2.96 -26.63 10.34
CA ARG A 63 -1.58 -26.58 9.81
C ARG A 63 -1.54 -26.09 8.36
N LYS A 64 -2.53 -26.47 7.54
CA LYS A 64 -2.65 -25.99 6.15
C LYS A 64 -2.95 -24.48 6.10
N ASN A 65 -3.83 -23.98 6.97
CA ASN A 65 -4.07 -22.54 7.10
C ASN A 65 -2.78 -21.79 7.47
N ILE A 66 -2.07 -22.24 8.51
CA ILE A 66 -0.83 -21.60 8.97
C ILE A 66 0.22 -21.58 7.85
N PHE A 67 0.31 -22.66 7.07
CA PHE A 67 1.21 -22.72 5.93
C PHE A 67 0.83 -21.69 4.85
N ALA A 68 -0.45 -21.58 4.49
CA ALA A 68 -0.94 -20.60 3.53
C ALA A 68 -0.73 -19.15 4.01
N ASP A 69 -1.01 -18.87 5.29
CA ASP A 69 -0.75 -17.57 5.93
C ASP A 69 0.74 -17.21 5.94
N GLY A 70 1.60 -18.22 6.14
CA GLY A 70 3.05 -18.06 6.06
C GLY A 70 3.51 -17.68 4.65
N LEU A 71 2.98 -18.34 3.61
CA LEU A 71 3.28 -18.00 2.22
C LEU A 71 2.81 -16.59 1.86
N PHE A 72 1.59 -16.22 2.28
CA PHE A 72 1.08 -14.86 2.16
C PHE A 72 2.02 -13.85 2.85
N SER A 73 2.46 -14.14 4.06
CA SER A 73 3.40 -13.30 4.82
C SER A 73 4.75 -13.15 4.12
N VAL A 74 5.26 -14.20 3.47
CA VAL A 74 6.49 -14.14 2.67
C VAL A 74 6.31 -13.18 1.49
N VAL A 75 5.18 -13.22 0.79
CA VAL A 75 4.89 -12.29 -0.32
C VAL A 75 4.80 -10.84 0.20
N ALA A 76 4.05 -10.61 1.28
CA ALA A 76 3.91 -9.28 1.89
C ALA A 76 5.25 -8.72 2.41
N LEU A 77 6.07 -9.55 3.05
CA LEU A 77 7.43 -9.19 3.46
C LEU A 77 8.32 -8.88 2.26
N SER A 78 8.23 -9.67 1.18
CA SER A 78 9.01 -9.44 -0.05
C SER A 78 8.67 -8.09 -0.69
N LEU A 79 7.39 -7.73 -0.74
CA LEU A 79 6.95 -6.40 -1.21
C LEU A 79 7.49 -5.28 -0.31
N THR A 80 7.46 -5.48 1.00
CA THR A 80 8.02 -4.53 1.98
C THR A 80 9.51 -4.31 1.75
N VAL A 81 10.29 -5.40 1.64
CA VAL A 81 11.72 -5.34 1.35
C VAL A 81 11.98 -4.69 0.00
N ALA A 82 11.24 -5.04 -1.05
CA ALA A 82 11.38 -4.41 -2.37
C ALA A 82 11.11 -2.90 -2.32
N GLY A 83 10.10 -2.46 -1.57
CA GLY A 83 9.82 -1.04 -1.31
C GLY A 83 11.00 -0.34 -0.63
N VAL A 84 11.55 -0.92 0.44
CA VAL A 84 12.72 -0.38 1.16
C VAL A 84 13.96 -0.35 0.27
N SER A 85 14.26 -1.43 -0.46
CA SER A 85 15.41 -1.49 -1.38
C SER A 85 15.31 -0.45 -2.49
N LYS A 86 14.10 -0.24 -3.04
CA LYS A 86 13.86 0.78 -4.07
C LYS A 86 13.98 2.19 -3.51
N LEU A 87 13.48 2.43 -2.30
CA LEU A 87 13.66 3.70 -1.60
C LEU A 87 15.15 3.98 -1.36
N TRP A 88 15.88 3.00 -0.83
CA TRP A 88 17.32 3.10 -0.62
C TRP A 88 18.08 3.40 -1.90
N SER A 89 17.76 2.70 -2.99
CA SER A 89 18.38 2.97 -4.30
C SER A 89 18.06 4.38 -4.82
N ALA A 90 16.84 4.87 -4.62
CA ALA A 90 16.46 6.23 -5.01
C ALA A 90 17.22 7.29 -4.20
N LEU A 91 17.38 7.08 -2.90
CA LEU A 91 18.13 7.98 -2.03
C LEU A 91 19.63 8.01 -2.39
N ARG A 92 20.23 6.86 -2.72
CA ARG A 92 21.64 6.81 -3.16
C ARG A 92 21.90 7.44 -4.52
N ALA A 93 20.90 7.43 -5.41
CA ALA A 93 21.03 8.04 -6.73
C ALA A 93 21.11 9.59 -6.67
N GLY A 94 20.71 10.18 -5.54
CA GLY A 94 20.69 11.63 -5.35
C GLY A 94 19.59 12.35 -6.14
N GLY A 95 19.46 13.64 -5.90
CA GLY A 95 18.51 14.54 -6.57
C GLY A 95 17.76 15.43 -5.57
N ASP A 96 16.83 16.23 -6.09
CA ASP A 96 16.18 17.26 -5.28
C ASP A 96 15.33 16.66 -4.15
N PRO A 97 15.36 17.27 -2.95
CA PRO A 97 14.51 16.86 -1.84
C PRO A 97 13.02 16.85 -2.24
N LEU A 98 12.39 15.70 -2.10
CA LEU A 98 10.94 15.58 -2.26
C LEU A 98 10.23 16.08 -0.98
N PRO A 99 9.02 16.65 -1.10
CA PRO A 99 8.21 16.94 0.08
C PRO A 99 8.01 15.67 0.92
N GLY A 100 8.25 15.76 2.24
CA GLY A 100 8.16 14.61 3.15
C GLY A 100 6.81 13.89 3.17
N ARG A 101 5.76 14.52 2.64
CA ARG A 101 4.41 13.94 2.45
C ARG A 101 4.31 12.92 1.31
N ILE A 102 5.26 12.89 0.38
CA ILE A 102 5.18 12.03 -0.81
C ILE A 102 5.28 10.55 -0.43
N LEU A 103 6.27 10.17 0.38
CA LEU A 103 6.49 8.79 0.80
C LEU A 103 5.31 8.21 1.61
N PRO A 104 4.84 8.84 2.70
CA PRO A 104 3.70 8.33 3.46
C PRO A 104 2.41 8.34 2.64
N GLY A 105 2.21 9.32 1.74
CA GLY A 105 1.06 9.32 0.82
C GLY A 105 1.10 8.16 -0.17
N ALA A 106 2.26 7.84 -0.73
CA ALA A 106 2.45 6.68 -1.60
C ALA A 106 2.27 5.35 -0.84
N ALA A 107 2.75 5.27 0.41
CA ALA A 107 2.53 4.11 1.27
C ALA A 107 1.05 3.90 1.61
N ALA A 108 0.32 4.97 1.93
CA ALA A 108 -1.14 4.89 2.13
C ALA A 108 -1.86 4.38 0.86
N VAL A 109 -1.47 4.85 -0.32
CA VAL A 109 -2.00 4.31 -1.59
C VAL A 109 -1.69 2.83 -1.74
N GLY A 110 -0.44 2.40 -1.46
CA GLY A 110 -0.07 0.98 -1.52
C GLY A 110 -0.90 0.09 -0.60
N PHE A 111 -1.07 0.50 0.66
CA PHE A 111 -1.89 -0.23 1.62
C PHE A 111 -3.34 -0.30 1.12
N GLY A 112 -3.92 0.83 0.73
CA GLY A 112 -5.29 0.86 0.23
C GLY A 112 -5.49 -0.01 -1.02
N VAL A 113 -4.52 -0.03 -1.94
CA VAL A 113 -4.55 -0.92 -3.11
C VAL A 113 -4.51 -2.39 -2.69
N PHE A 114 -3.69 -2.75 -1.71
CA PHE A 114 -3.69 -4.11 -1.16
C PHE A 114 -5.10 -4.50 -0.67
N ASN A 115 -5.73 -3.70 0.19
CA ASN A 115 -7.09 -3.99 0.69
C ASN A 115 -8.13 -4.10 -0.44
N LEU A 116 -8.05 -3.24 -1.45
CA LEU A 116 -9.01 -3.28 -2.56
C LEU A 116 -8.81 -4.52 -3.42
N VAL A 117 -7.56 -4.90 -3.70
CA VAL A 117 -7.26 -6.08 -4.53
C VAL A 117 -7.64 -7.35 -3.77
N GLU A 118 -7.18 -7.49 -2.54
CA GLU A 118 -7.48 -8.63 -1.67
C GLU A 118 -9.01 -8.73 -1.45
N GLY A 119 -9.66 -7.65 -1.03
CA GLY A 119 -11.09 -7.70 -0.75
C GLY A 119 -11.96 -7.93 -1.99
N VAL A 120 -11.60 -7.38 -3.16
CA VAL A 120 -12.37 -7.64 -4.39
C VAL A 120 -12.13 -9.07 -4.87
N ILE A 121 -10.88 -9.50 -4.95
CA ILE A 121 -10.56 -10.80 -5.53
C ILE A 121 -10.96 -11.91 -4.58
N ASP A 122 -10.50 -11.88 -3.34
CA ASP A 122 -10.60 -13.02 -2.43
C ASP A 122 -11.95 -13.05 -1.71
N HIS A 123 -12.46 -11.89 -1.27
CA HIS A 123 -13.76 -11.84 -0.58
C HIS A 123 -14.95 -11.84 -1.52
N HIS A 124 -14.88 -11.21 -2.71
CA HIS A 124 -16.05 -11.03 -3.58
C HIS A 124 -16.05 -11.88 -4.84
N LEU A 125 -14.93 -12.02 -5.54
CA LEU A 125 -14.86 -12.78 -6.79
C LEU A 125 -14.66 -14.27 -6.55
N LEU A 126 -13.66 -14.62 -5.75
CA LEU A 126 -13.29 -16.01 -5.45
C LEU A 126 -14.04 -16.55 -4.24
N GLN A 127 -14.46 -15.68 -3.30
CA GLN A 127 -15.15 -16.05 -2.06
C GLN A 127 -14.38 -17.11 -1.26
N ILE A 128 -13.05 -17.05 -1.27
CA ILE A 128 -12.19 -18.05 -0.60
C ILE A 128 -12.13 -17.83 0.91
N HIS A 129 -12.34 -16.59 1.35
CA HIS A 129 -12.56 -16.20 2.74
C HIS A 129 -13.34 -14.89 2.81
N HIS A 130 -13.72 -14.47 4.02
CA HIS A 130 -14.31 -13.17 4.31
C HIS A 130 -13.54 -12.54 5.46
N VAL A 131 -13.52 -11.20 5.58
CA VAL A 131 -12.80 -10.49 6.65
C VAL A 131 -13.19 -11.02 8.03
N ARG A 132 -14.48 -11.27 8.22
CA ARG A 132 -15.02 -11.92 9.41
C ARG A 132 -16.18 -12.83 9.02
N PRO A 133 -15.95 -14.15 8.94
CA PRO A 133 -16.98 -15.12 8.63
C PRO A 133 -18.13 -15.11 9.65
N GLY A 134 -19.34 -15.40 9.17
CA GLY A 134 -20.55 -15.48 9.99
C GLY A 134 -21.48 -14.28 9.80
N PRO A 135 -22.22 -13.86 10.85
CA PRO A 135 -23.21 -12.80 10.72
C PRO A 135 -22.60 -11.51 10.15
N TYR A 136 -23.25 -10.98 9.12
CA TYR A 136 -22.87 -9.73 8.46
C TYR A 136 -21.50 -9.75 7.76
N GLN A 137 -20.99 -10.92 7.33
CA GLN A 137 -19.69 -11.03 6.65
C GLN A 137 -19.53 -10.03 5.49
N THR A 138 -20.57 -9.87 4.65
CA THR A 138 -20.55 -8.90 3.55
C THR A 138 -20.39 -7.46 4.03
N ALA A 139 -20.96 -7.09 5.18
CA ALA A 139 -20.78 -5.76 5.74
C ALA A 139 -19.34 -5.53 6.20
N TRP A 140 -18.69 -6.54 6.76
CA TRP A 140 -17.27 -6.48 7.13
C TRP A 140 -16.37 -6.34 5.90
N ASP A 141 -16.65 -7.09 4.83
CA ASP A 141 -15.92 -6.97 3.56
C ASP A 141 -16.06 -5.56 2.96
N LEU A 142 -17.27 -5.00 2.98
CA LEU A 142 -17.52 -3.63 2.51
C LEU A 142 -16.80 -2.57 3.36
N VAL A 143 -16.73 -2.73 4.68
CA VAL A 143 -15.96 -1.84 5.56
C VAL A 143 -14.46 -1.92 5.24
N PHE A 144 -13.95 -3.11 4.98
CA PHE A 144 -12.55 -3.31 4.58
C PHE A 144 -12.22 -2.65 3.24
N LEU A 145 -13.09 -2.80 2.23
CA LEU A 145 -12.97 -2.08 0.96
C LEU A 145 -13.08 -0.56 1.11
N ALA A 146 -14.03 -0.09 1.92
CA ALA A 146 -14.20 1.34 2.19
C ALA A 146 -12.95 1.93 2.85
N PHE A 147 -12.35 1.21 3.81
CA PHE A 147 -11.09 1.60 4.42
C PHE A 147 -9.95 1.66 3.39
N GLY A 148 -9.84 0.66 2.51
CA GLY A 148 -8.88 0.66 1.40
C GLY A 148 -9.05 1.87 0.47
N ALA A 149 -10.28 2.18 0.07
CA ALA A 149 -10.59 3.34 -0.76
C ALA A 149 -10.22 4.67 -0.06
N LEU A 150 -10.51 4.80 1.24
CA LEU A 150 -10.13 5.98 2.02
C LEU A 150 -8.61 6.17 2.10
N LEU A 151 -7.85 5.09 2.26
CA LEU A 151 -6.38 5.12 2.24
C LEU A 151 -5.85 5.57 0.87
N VAL A 152 -6.40 5.05 -0.23
CA VAL A 152 -6.02 5.49 -1.60
C VAL A 152 -6.33 6.96 -1.80
N LEU A 153 -7.56 7.41 -1.53
CA LEU A 153 -7.97 8.80 -1.73
C LEU A 153 -7.19 9.76 -0.83
N GLY A 154 -6.99 9.39 0.44
CA GLY A 154 -6.20 10.14 1.41
C GLY A 154 -4.75 10.26 1.00
N GLY A 155 -4.13 9.14 0.57
CA GLY A 155 -2.75 9.12 0.07
C GLY A 155 -2.56 9.96 -1.20
N LEU A 156 -3.49 9.86 -2.15
CA LEU A 156 -3.50 10.71 -3.35
C LEU A 156 -3.64 12.19 -3.00
N ARG A 157 -4.53 12.54 -2.07
CA ARG A 157 -4.70 13.92 -1.59
C ARG A 157 -3.44 14.43 -0.90
N LEU A 158 -2.81 13.60 -0.06
CA LEU A 158 -1.58 13.93 0.66
C LEU A 158 -0.41 14.20 -0.30
N MET A 159 -0.36 13.50 -1.44
CA MET A 159 0.67 13.69 -2.45
C MET A 159 0.45 14.92 -3.36
N ARG A 160 -0.72 15.57 -3.31
CA ARG A 160 -0.96 16.79 -4.10
C ARG A 160 -0.18 17.97 -3.53
N GLU A 161 0.25 18.88 -4.39
CA GLU A 161 0.82 20.16 -3.97
C GLU A 161 -0.30 21.08 -3.45
N ALA A 162 -0.09 21.74 -2.31
CA ALA A 162 -0.87 22.93 -2.00
C ALA A 162 -0.47 24.02 -3.00
N PRO A 163 -1.41 24.83 -3.53
CA PRO A 163 -1.05 25.99 -4.34
C PRO A 163 -0.02 26.81 -3.57
N ARG A 164 1.13 27.10 -4.18
CA ARG A 164 2.13 27.98 -3.56
C ARG A 164 1.42 29.28 -3.21
N GLY A 165 1.35 29.60 -1.92
CA GLY A 165 0.91 30.90 -1.44
C GLY A 165 1.66 32.00 -2.20
N ALA A 166 0.93 33.04 -2.58
CA ALA A 166 1.37 34.13 -3.44
C ALA A 166 2.81 34.59 -3.11
N PRO A 167 3.61 34.95 -4.14
CA PRO A 167 4.98 35.39 -3.93
C PRO A 167 5.00 36.53 -2.90
N ILE A 168 5.76 36.35 -1.84
CA ILE A 168 6.08 37.42 -0.88
C ILE A 168 6.75 38.50 -1.72
N ARG A 169 6.03 39.60 -1.99
CA ARG A 169 6.62 40.79 -2.60
C ARG A 169 7.73 41.28 -1.66
N PRO A 170 8.95 41.50 -2.15
CA PRO A 170 9.96 42.19 -1.35
C PRO A 170 9.41 43.57 -0.99
N SER A 171 9.35 43.89 0.31
CA SER A 171 9.11 45.27 0.71
C SER A 171 10.33 46.08 0.30
N ALA A 172 10.17 46.97 -0.68
CA ALA A 172 11.16 48.00 -0.95
C ALA A 172 11.31 48.87 0.31
N ARG A 173 12.53 48.91 0.85
CA ARG A 173 13.02 49.99 1.69
C ARG A 173 14.38 50.41 1.17
#